data_AF-A0A7V6PWQ7-F1
#
_entry.id   AF-A0A7V6PWQ7-F1
#
_cell.length_a   1.000
_cell.length_b   1.000
_cell.length_c   1.000
_cell.angle_alpha   90.00
_cell.angle_beta   90.00
_cell.angle_gamma   90.00
#
_symmetry.space_group_name_H-M   'P 1'
#
loop_
_entity.id
_entity.type
_entity.pdbx_description
1 polymer ?
#
loop_
_entity_poly.entity_id
_entity_poly.type
_entity_poly.pdbx_seq_one_letter_code
_entity_poly.pdbx_strand_id
1 'polypeptide(L)'
;MKGRYWQEIEKKTGVKIEWDVTPSAQYSTVMATRLAAGTDLPDIIMVPGDPMTYIPSGLFAELNDLIDKYAPNIKRMLEEDTRLKKLFTAPDGKIYTLSVPTEAQDIVQPYGYIVRQDWMEKLSINEPTTIEDWYDMLVKFKNSDPNGNSQADEVPFTCQNTSALLRFGNAWGLCLATGGFHVDENGKAQFGY
;
A
#
# COMPACT_ATOMS: atom_id res chain seq x y z
N MET A 1 22.32 -5.74 12.56
CA MET A 1 22.05 -6.10 13.98
C MET A 1 20.60 -6.53 14.08
N LYS A 2 20.31 -7.71 14.64
CA LYS A 2 18.92 -8.19 14.77
C LYS A 2 18.18 -7.33 15.82
N GLY A 3 17.08 -6.69 15.43
CA GLY A 3 16.31 -5.81 16.31
C GLY A 3 15.70 -6.55 17.51
N ARG A 4 15.45 -5.82 18.61
CA ARG A 4 14.94 -6.38 19.89
C ARG A 4 13.69 -7.25 19.72
N TYR A 5 12.79 -6.85 18.82
CA TYR A 5 11.57 -7.58 18.50
C TYR A 5 11.86 -9.03 18.06
N TRP A 6 12.80 -9.22 17.14
CA TRP A 6 13.12 -10.55 16.60
C TRP A 6 13.83 -11.44 17.63
N GLN A 7 14.68 -10.86 18.47
CA GLN A 7 15.34 -11.62 19.55
C GLN A 7 14.31 -12.21 20.54
N GLU A 8 13.27 -11.44 20.87
CA GLU A 8 12.18 -11.93 21.74
C GLU A 8 11.34 -13.01 21.06
N ILE A 9 11.12 -12.91 19.73
CA ILE A 9 10.45 -13.99 18.98
C ILE A 9 11.26 -15.28 19.08
N GLU A 10 12.56 -15.26 18.76
CA GLU A 10 13.39 -16.46 18.82
C GLU A 10 13.43 -17.09 20.21
N LYS A 11 13.46 -16.26 21.26
CA LYS A 11 13.42 -16.73 22.65
C LYS A 11 12.10 -17.42 22.99
N LYS A 12 10.97 -16.89 22.53
CA LYS A 12 9.63 -17.43 22.81
C LYS A 12 9.32 -18.68 21.98
N THR A 13 9.79 -18.73 20.73
CA THR A 13 9.50 -19.83 19.81
C THR A 13 10.56 -20.92 19.84
N GLY A 14 11.77 -20.62 20.32
CA GLY A 14 12.93 -21.49 20.21
C GLY A 14 13.48 -21.62 18.79
N VAL A 15 12.92 -20.88 17.83
CA VAL A 15 13.31 -20.93 16.42
C VAL A 15 14.36 -19.85 16.16
N LYS A 16 15.54 -20.25 15.70
CA LYS A 16 16.58 -19.32 15.24
C LYS A 16 16.31 -18.90 13.79
N ILE A 17 16.32 -17.60 13.53
CA ILE A 17 16.08 -16.98 12.23
C ILE A 17 17.42 -16.52 11.66
N GLU A 18 17.79 -17.04 10.50
CA GLU A 18 18.93 -16.58 9.71
C GLU A 18 18.39 -15.71 8.57
N TRP A 19 18.84 -14.45 8.52
CA TRP A 19 18.31 -13.47 7.57
C TRP A 19 19.14 -13.47 6.30
N ASP A 20 18.50 -13.82 5.18
CA ASP A 20 19.01 -13.51 3.85
C ASP A 20 18.57 -12.08 3.47
N VAL A 21 19.52 -11.14 3.48
CA VAL A 21 19.22 -9.70 3.40
C VAL A 21 19.50 -9.20 1.99
N THR A 22 18.43 -8.83 1.28
CA THR A 22 18.50 -8.09 0.02
C THR A 22 18.09 -6.63 0.26
N PRO A 23 18.74 -5.63 -0.37
CA PRO A 23 18.27 -4.25 -0.34
C PRO A 23 16.79 -4.15 -0.74
N SER A 24 15.99 -3.39 0.01
CA SER A 24 14.53 -3.34 -0.17
C SER A 24 14.13 -2.98 -1.61
N ALA A 25 14.84 -2.04 -2.23
CA ALA A 25 14.61 -1.62 -3.62
C ALA A 25 14.84 -2.71 -4.67
N GLN A 26 15.59 -3.78 -4.32
CA GLN A 26 15.98 -4.86 -5.23
C GLN A 26 15.27 -6.18 -4.90
N TYR A 27 14.60 -6.26 -3.74
CA TYR A 27 14.03 -7.51 -3.22
C TYR A 27 13.15 -8.21 -4.26
N SER A 28 12.20 -7.50 -4.86
CA SER A 28 11.25 -8.10 -5.81
C SER A 28 11.95 -8.69 -7.03
N THR A 29 12.95 -8.01 -7.59
CA THR A 29 13.71 -8.48 -8.75
C THR A 29 14.57 -9.69 -8.42
N VAL A 30 15.29 -9.65 -7.30
CA VAL A 30 16.16 -10.75 -6.86
C VAL A 30 15.34 -11.99 -6.54
N MET A 31 14.26 -11.84 -5.76
CA MET A 31 13.44 -12.98 -5.35
C MET A 31 12.67 -13.58 -6.53
N ALA A 32 12.15 -12.76 -7.45
CA ALA A 32 11.51 -13.27 -8.68
C ALA A 32 12.49 -14.10 -9.53
N THR A 33 13.76 -13.68 -9.60
CA THR A 33 14.82 -14.40 -10.32
C THR A 33 15.12 -15.76 -9.67
N ARG A 34 15.24 -15.79 -8.34
CA ARG A 34 15.47 -17.03 -7.58
C ARG A 34 14.30 -18.01 -7.69
N LEU A 35 13.06 -17.50 -7.61
CA LEU A 35 11.85 -18.30 -7.82
C LEU A 35 11.77 -18.87 -9.25
N ALA A 36 12.09 -18.06 -10.26
CA ALA A 36 12.13 -18.53 -11.64
C ALA A 36 13.23 -19.60 -11.86
N ALA A 37 14.36 -19.48 -11.18
CA ALA A 37 15.45 -20.46 -11.23
C ALA A 37 15.20 -21.70 -10.34
N GLY A 38 14.28 -21.63 -9.38
CA GLY A 38 14.03 -22.69 -8.39
C GLY A 38 15.22 -23.01 -7.49
N THR A 39 16.15 -22.06 -7.31
CA THR A 39 17.41 -22.26 -6.56
C THR A 39 17.70 -21.08 -5.65
N ASP A 40 18.51 -21.31 -4.61
CA ASP A 40 18.90 -20.28 -3.62
C ASP A 40 17.69 -19.64 -2.91
N LEU A 41 16.70 -20.48 -2.57
CA LEU A 41 15.45 -20.07 -1.92
C LEU A 41 15.56 -20.20 -0.39
N PRO A 42 15.24 -19.16 0.37
CA PRO A 42 15.04 -19.26 1.81
C PRO A 42 13.82 -20.13 2.17
N ASP A 43 13.79 -20.65 3.40
CA ASP A 43 12.66 -21.45 3.92
C ASP A 43 11.34 -20.67 4.00
N ILE A 44 11.44 -19.36 4.25
CA ILE A 44 10.30 -18.44 4.34
C ILE A 44 10.64 -17.19 3.54
N ILE A 45 9.74 -16.80 2.64
CA ILE A 45 9.89 -15.61 1.81
C ILE A 45 8.66 -14.71 1.88
N MET A 46 8.86 -13.42 1.65
CA MET A 46 7.78 -12.54 1.21
C MET A 46 7.61 -12.70 -0.30
N VAL A 47 6.46 -13.19 -0.75
CA VAL A 47 6.26 -13.46 -2.18
C VAL A 47 6.28 -12.15 -2.98
N PRO A 48 7.11 -12.03 -4.04
CA PRO A 48 7.19 -10.80 -4.81
C PRO A 48 6.02 -10.67 -5.78
N GLY A 49 5.11 -9.72 -5.53
CA GLY A 49 3.93 -9.51 -6.38
C GLY A 49 2.81 -10.49 -6.08
N ASP A 50 2.10 -10.96 -7.11
CA ASP A 50 0.98 -11.89 -6.96
C ASP A 50 1.45 -13.34 -6.78
N PRO A 51 1.15 -13.99 -5.62
CA PRO A 51 1.49 -15.40 -5.39
C PRO A 51 0.97 -16.38 -6.44
N MET A 52 -0.17 -16.07 -7.07
CA MET A 52 -0.76 -16.94 -8.10
C MET A 52 0.16 -17.12 -9.31
N THR A 53 1.10 -16.19 -9.53
CA THR A 53 2.12 -16.30 -10.58
C THR A 53 3.09 -17.45 -10.32
N TYR A 54 3.37 -17.77 -9.06
CA TYR A 54 4.44 -18.71 -8.70
C TYR A 54 3.93 -20.03 -8.13
N ILE A 55 2.69 -20.10 -7.62
CA ILE A 55 2.10 -21.36 -7.13
C ILE A 55 2.23 -22.53 -8.14
N PRO A 56 2.02 -22.35 -9.46
CA PRO A 56 2.17 -23.44 -10.43
C PRO A 56 3.58 -24.05 -10.52
N SER A 57 4.62 -23.37 -10.00
CA SER A 57 5.99 -23.90 -9.99
C SER A 57 6.17 -25.10 -9.04
N GLY A 58 5.23 -25.34 -8.12
CA GLY A 58 5.35 -26.37 -7.10
C GLY A 58 6.40 -26.09 -6.01
N LEU A 59 6.95 -24.86 -5.97
CA LEU A 59 7.96 -24.46 -4.98
C LEU A 59 7.37 -24.13 -3.60
N PHE A 60 6.05 -23.92 -3.51
CA PHE A 60 5.36 -23.53 -2.28
C PHE A 60 4.73 -24.75 -1.61
N ALA A 61 4.91 -24.86 -0.30
CA ALA A 61 4.26 -25.90 0.48
C ALA A 61 2.75 -25.63 0.63
N GLU A 62 1.94 -26.69 0.52
CA GLU A 62 0.54 -26.64 0.92
C GLU A 62 0.44 -26.49 2.44
N LEU A 63 -0.29 -25.47 2.91
CA LEU A 63 -0.36 -25.13 4.33
C LEU A 63 -1.61 -25.68 5.03
N ASN A 64 -2.60 -26.22 4.33
CA ASN A 64 -3.88 -26.65 4.91
C ASN A 64 -3.68 -27.60 6.10
N ASP A 65 -2.99 -28.72 5.88
CA ASP A 65 -2.74 -29.73 6.92
C ASP A 65 -1.84 -29.20 8.04
N LEU A 66 -0.88 -28.33 7.70
CA LEU A 66 0.00 -27.69 8.68
C LEU A 66 -0.78 -26.74 9.59
N ILE A 67 -1.71 -25.97 9.03
CA ILE A 67 -2.59 -25.07 9.77
C ILE A 67 -3.49 -25.89 10.70
N ASP A 68 -4.11 -26.94 10.17
CA ASP A 68 -5.02 -27.78 10.94
C ASP A 68 -4.34 -28.48 12.12
N LYS A 69 -3.09 -28.90 11.95
CA LYS A 69 -2.35 -29.66 12.95
C LYS A 69 -1.57 -28.79 13.93
N TYR A 70 -1.00 -27.67 13.48
CA TYR A 70 0.01 -26.93 14.25
C TYR A 70 -0.30 -25.46 14.47
N ALA A 71 -1.26 -24.86 13.75
CA ALA A 71 -1.52 -23.41 13.84
C ALA A 71 -2.93 -23.09 14.35
N PRO A 72 -3.26 -23.41 15.62
CA PRO A 72 -4.61 -23.24 16.16
C PRO A 72 -5.11 -21.80 16.13
N ASN A 73 -4.21 -20.82 16.26
CA ASN A 73 -4.56 -19.40 16.17
C ASN A 73 -4.93 -18.99 14.74
N ILE A 74 -4.20 -19.48 13.73
CA ILE A 74 -4.49 -19.21 12.33
C ILE A 74 -5.77 -19.92 11.93
N LYS A 75 -5.92 -21.19 12.31
CA LYS A 75 -7.14 -21.97 12.09
C LYS A 75 -8.37 -21.22 12.63
N ARG A 76 -8.32 -20.81 13.90
CA ARG A 76 -9.41 -20.05 14.53
C ARG A 76 -9.73 -18.76 13.78
N MET A 77 -8.72 -17.99 13.36
CA MET A 77 -8.92 -16.77 12.57
C MET A 77 -9.65 -17.05 11.24
N LEU A 78 -9.29 -18.13 10.53
CA LEU A 78 -9.94 -18.51 9.26
C LEU A 78 -11.34 -19.08 9.45
N GLU A 79 -11.63 -19.65 10.62
CA GLU A 79 -12.96 -20.13 10.99
C GLU A 79 -13.88 -18.98 11.41
N GLU A 80 -13.35 -17.99 12.14
CA GLU A 80 -14.07 -16.80 12.59
C GLU A 80 -14.39 -15.85 11.42
N ASP A 81 -13.52 -15.73 10.40
CA ASP A 81 -13.77 -14.91 9.20
C ASP A 81 -13.65 -15.71 7.89
N THR A 82 -14.82 -16.09 7.36
CA THR A 82 -14.93 -16.81 6.08
C THR A 82 -14.46 -16.00 4.86
N ARG A 83 -14.41 -14.66 4.94
CA ARG A 83 -13.86 -13.81 3.87
C ARG A 83 -12.35 -13.97 3.79
N LEU A 84 -11.67 -13.98 4.94
CA LEU A 84 -10.22 -14.23 5.01
C LEU A 84 -9.86 -15.62 4.53
N LYS A 85 -10.66 -16.63 4.91
CA LYS A 85 -10.48 -18.00 4.39
C LYS A 85 -10.55 -18.04 2.86
N LYS A 86 -11.53 -17.37 2.26
CA LYS A 86 -11.64 -17.26 0.79
C LYS A 86 -10.44 -16.52 0.18
N LEU A 87 -9.96 -15.46 0.83
CA LEU A 87 -8.83 -14.67 0.33
C LEU A 87 -7.52 -15.47 0.28
N PHE A 88 -7.28 -16.37 1.24
CA PHE A 88 -6.05 -17.17 1.28
C PHE A 88 -6.14 -18.50 0.52
N THR A 89 -7.35 -18.90 0.11
CA THR A 89 -7.57 -20.16 -0.60
C THR A 89 -7.44 -19.93 -2.11
N ALA A 90 -6.44 -20.57 -2.71
CA ALA A 90 -6.25 -20.59 -4.16
C ALA A 90 -7.39 -21.35 -4.86
N PRO A 91 -7.56 -21.21 -6.20
CA PRO A 91 -8.65 -21.85 -6.93
C PRO A 91 -8.70 -23.38 -6.84
N ASP A 92 -7.57 -24.02 -6.52
CA ASP A 92 -7.44 -25.47 -6.28
C ASP A 92 -7.89 -25.89 -4.86
N GLY A 93 -8.32 -24.95 -4.02
CA GLY A 93 -8.76 -25.19 -2.65
C GLY A 93 -7.63 -25.21 -1.63
N LYS A 94 -6.39 -24.91 -2.03
CA LYS A 94 -5.21 -24.96 -1.16
C LYS A 94 -4.77 -23.59 -0.69
N ILE A 95 -4.11 -23.54 0.45
CA ILE A 95 -3.50 -22.33 1.02
C ILE A 95 -1.99 -22.47 0.87
N TYR A 96 -1.36 -21.56 0.15
CA TYR A 96 0.10 -21.54 -0.07
C TYR A 96 0.80 -20.34 0.59
N THR A 97 0.04 -19.31 0.95
CA THR A 97 0.56 -18.09 1.55
C THR A 97 -0.31 -17.65 2.71
N LEU A 98 0.29 -16.89 3.63
CA LEU A 98 -0.40 -16.24 4.73
C LEU A 98 -0.12 -14.75 4.62
N SER A 99 -1.17 -13.94 4.76
CA SER A 99 -1.04 -12.48 4.82
C SER A 99 -1.62 -11.97 6.13
N VAL A 100 -1.23 -10.75 6.51
CA VAL A 100 -1.84 -10.07 7.65
C VAL A 100 -3.20 -9.53 7.18
N PRO A 101 -4.32 -10.00 7.73
CA PRO A 101 -5.61 -9.40 7.44
C PRO A 101 -5.62 -8.00 8.05
N THR A 102 -5.76 -6.99 7.21
CA THR A 102 -5.99 -5.62 7.67
C THR A 102 -7.42 -5.28 7.28
N GLU A 103 -8.33 -5.21 8.25
CA GLU A 103 -9.70 -4.79 7.97
C GLU A 103 -9.68 -3.33 7.53
N ALA A 104 -10.39 -3.00 6.45
CA ALA A 104 -10.43 -1.63 5.94
C ALA A 104 -10.91 -0.60 6.98
N GLN A 105 -11.73 -1.04 7.95
CA GLN A 105 -12.21 -0.21 9.07
C GLN A 105 -11.13 0.09 10.12
N ASP A 106 -10.10 -0.77 10.24
CA ASP A 106 -8.95 -0.57 11.13
C ASP A 106 -7.86 0.27 10.46
N ILE A 107 -7.94 0.41 9.13
CA ILE A 107 -7.14 1.38 8.38
C ILE A 107 -7.84 2.75 8.49
N VAL A 108 -7.50 3.50 9.52
CA VAL A 108 -7.62 4.96 9.40
C VAL A 108 -6.65 5.34 8.28
N GLN A 109 -7.16 5.59 7.08
CA GLN A 109 -6.37 6.21 6.01
C GLN A 109 -6.42 7.72 6.24
N PRO A 110 -5.41 8.36 6.85
CA PRO A 110 -5.37 9.81 7.02
C PRO A 110 -5.03 10.50 5.69
N TYR A 111 -5.40 9.92 4.55
CA TYR A 111 -5.21 10.55 3.25
C TYR A 111 -6.29 11.62 3.03
N GLY A 112 -6.17 12.70 3.80
CA GLY A 112 -6.91 13.95 3.60
C GLY A 112 -5.99 15.02 3.01
N TYR A 113 -6.60 16.13 2.61
CA TYR A 113 -5.86 17.34 2.31
C TYR A 113 -5.47 18.03 3.63
N ILE A 114 -4.23 18.48 3.72
CA ILE A 114 -3.73 19.25 4.85
C ILE A 114 -3.28 20.60 4.29
N VAL A 115 -3.71 21.69 4.94
CA VAL A 115 -3.44 23.06 4.51
C VAL A 115 -2.74 23.83 5.61
N ARG A 116 -1.90 24.80 5.22
CA ARG A 116 -1.31 25.80 6.10
C ARG A 116 -2.38 26.80 6.55
N GLN A 117 -3.08 26.46 7.63
CA GLN A 117 -4.11 27.32 8.22
C GLN A 117 -3.56 28.71 8.58
N ASP A 118 -2.33 28.78 9.08
CA ASP A 118 -1.64 30.03 9.39
C ASP A 118 -1.43 30.93 8.16
N TRP A 119 -1.19 30.34 6.99
CA TRP A 119 -1.10 31.08 5.73
C TRP A 119 -2.47 31.59 5.28
N MET A 120 -3.53 30.81 5.50
CA MET A 120 -4.89 31.23 5.21
C MET A 120 -5.30 32.41 6.08
N GLU A 121 -5.01 32.36 7.38
CA GLU A 121 -5.31 33.45 8.32
C GLU A 121 -4.55 34.74 7.95
N LYS A 122 -3.25 34.65 7.61
CA LYS A 122 -2.45 35.81 7.18
C LYS A 122 -2.97 36.46 5.90
N LEU A 123 -3.51 35.66 4.97
CA LEU A 123 -4.02 36.11 3.68
C LEU A 123 -5.55 36.31 3.66
N SER A 124 -6.21 36.18 4.82
CA SER A 124 -7.68 36.27 4.95
C SER A 124 -8.43 35.36 3.97
N ILE A 125 -7.97 34.12 3.82
CA ILE A 125 -8.57 33.10 2.95
C ILE A 125 -9.51 32.22 3.80
N ASN A 126 -10.74 32.03 3.34
CA ASN A 126 -11.70 31.11 3.97
C ASN A 126 -11.40 29.65 3.61
N GLU A 127 -11.97 28.71 4.36
CA GLU A 127 -11.87 27.28 4.06
C GLU A 127 -12.32 26.97 2.62
N PRO A 128 -11.47 26.36 1.77
CA PRO A 128 -11.81 26.09 0.39
C PRO A 128 -12.81 24.94 0.29
N THR A 129 -13.92 25.18 -0.41
CA THR A 129 -15.02 24.21 -0.57
C THR A 129 -15.19 23.70 -1.99
N THR A 130 -14.64 24.42 -2.97
CA THR A 130 -14.68 24.10 -4.40
C THR A 130 -13.27 23.98 -4.97
N ILE A 131 -13.14 23.34 -6.14
CA ILE A 131 -11.86 23.19 -6.83
C ILE A 131 -11.28 24.57 -7.19
N GLU A 132 -12.15 25.50 -7.54
CA GLU A 132 -11.82 26.90 -7.80
C GLU A 132 -11.27 27.58 -6.54
N ASP A 133 -11.88 27.38 -5.37
CA ASP A 133 -11.35 27.91 -4.10
C ASP A 133 -9.94 27.36 -3.81
N TRP A 134 -9.74 26.06 -4.06
CA TRP A 134 -8.43 25.42 -3.92
C TRP A 134 -7.39 26.04 -4.87
N TYR A 135 -7.75 26.25 -6.13
CA TYR A 135 -6.87 26.90 -7.11
C TYR A 135 -6.50 28.31 -6.66
N ASP A 136 -7.48 29.13 -6.31
CA ASP A 136 -7.26 30.52 -5.89
C ASP A 136 -6.41 30.62 -4.63
N MET A 137 -6.63 29.72 -3.67
CA MET A 137 -5.81 29.62 -2.46
C MET A 137 -4.36 29.29 -2.80
N LEU A 138 -4.11 28.29 -3.64
CA LEU A 138 -2.75 27.88 -4.03
C LEU A 138 -2.03 28.98 -4.82
N VAL A 139 -2.74 29.68 -5.70
CA VAL A 139 -2.22 30.85 -6.42
C VAL A 139 -1.85 31.98 -5.44
N LYS A 140 -2.69 32.25 -4.44
CA LYS A 140 -2.37 33.24 -3.39
C LYS A 140 -1.16 32.84 -2.56
N PHE A 141 -1.04 31.56 -2.18
CA PHE A 141 0.15 31.06 -1.49
C PHE A 141 1.41 31.28 -2.31
N LYS A 142 1.35 31.14 -3.64
CA LYS A 142 2.52 31.34 -4.50
C LYS A 142 2.97 32.79 -4.60
N ASN A 143 2.02 33.72 -4.58
CA ASN A 143 2.27 35.10 -5.03
C ASN A 143 2.26 36.14 -3.91
N SER A 144 1.86 35.77 -2.68
CA SER A 144 1.59 36.73 -1.61
C SER A 144 2.53 36.60 -0.39
N ASP A 145 3.65 35.88 -0.52
CA ASP A 145 4.66 35.71 0.55
C ASP A 145 4.04 35.42 1.93
N PRO A 146 3.20 34.37 2.06
CA PRO A 146 2.59 34.05 3.34
C PRO A 146 3.65 33.70 4.41
N ASN A 147 4.86 33.31 4.03
CA ASN A 147 5.93 33.06 5.00
C ASN A 147 6.66 34.34 5.46
N GLY A 148 6.60 35.43 4.70
CA GLY A 148 7.10 36.76 5.06
C GLY A 148 8.60 36.97 4.85
N ASN A 149 9.26 36.18 4.01
CA ASN A 149 10.71 36.25 3.79
C ASN A 149 11.11 37.09 2.55
N SER A 150 10.14 37.70 1.86
CA SER A 150 10.33 38.50 0.64
C SER A 150 10.96 37.74 -0.53
N GLN A 151 10.87 36.41 -0.54
CA GLN A 151 11.32 35.55 -1.62
C GLN A 151 10.13 34.71 -2.12
N ALA A 152 10.10 34.41 -3.42
CA ALA A 152 9.03 33.60 -4.02
C ALA A 152 9.31 32.10 -3.86
N ASP A 153 9.63 31.65 -2.65
CA ASP A 153 10.06 30.28 -2.33
C ASP A 153 8.93 29.35 -1.89
N GLU A 154 7.69 29.84 -1.85
CA GLU A 154 6.54 29.00 -1.55
C GLU A 154 6.35 27.90 -2.61
N VAL A 155 6.10 26.70 -2.08
CA VAL A 155 5.58 25.54 -2.79
C VAL A 155 4.14 25.32 -2.30
N PRO A 156 3.13 25.85 -3.03
CA PRO A 156 1.74 25.85 -2.55
C PRO A 156 1.17 24.45 -2.33
N PHE A 157 1.59 23.48 -3.14
CA PHE A 157 1.13 22.10 -3.08
C PHE A 157 2.31 21.14 -3.20
N THR A 158 2.36 20.15 -2.31
CA THR A 158 3.36 19.08 -2.34
C THR A 158 2.72 17.75 -1.97
N CYS A 159 3.33 16.67 -2.42
CA CYS A 159 2.89 15.32 -2.13
C CYS A 159 4.08 14.37 -2.02
N GLN A 160 3.91 13.28 -1.26
CA GLN A 160 4.95 12.26 -1.11
C GLN A 160 5.23 11.50 -2.41
N ASN A 161 4.24 11.36 -3.29
CA ASN A 161 4.38 10.74 -4.60
C ASN A 161 3.34 11.32 -5.57
N THR A 162 3.57 11.11 -6.87
CA THR A 162 2.70 11.63 -7.95
C THR A 162 1.26 11.10 -7.88
N SER A 163 1.01 9.96 -7.21
CA SER A 163 -0.34 9.41 -7.06
C SER A 163 -1.27 10.33 -6.25
N ALA A 164 -0.74 11.21 -5.40
CA ALA A 164 -1.57 12.18 -4.70
C ALA A 164 -2.15 13.25 -5.63
N LEU A 165 -1.52 13.52 -6.78
CA LEU A 165 -2.06 14.42 -7.80
C LEU A 165 -3.34 13.85 -8.43
N LEU A 166 -3.55 12.53 -8.41
CA LEU A 166 -4.76 11.89 -8.94
C LEU A 166 -6.04 12.36 -8.22
N ARG A 167 -5.93 12.71 -6.93
CA ARG A 167 -7.07 13.17 -6.11
C ARG A 167 -7.62 14.51 -6.59
N PHE A 168 -6.73 15.37 -7.08
CA PHE A 168 -7.07 16.63 -7.73
C PHE A 168 -7.32 16.47 -9.24
N GLY A 169 -6.59 15.56 -9.88
CA GLY A 169 -6.70 15.27 -11.32
C GLY A 169 -8.13 14.94 -11.73
N ASN A 170 -8.77 13.99 -11.05
CA ASN A 170 -10.16 13.63 -11.35
C ASN A 170 -11.12 14.80 -11.16
N ALA A 171 -10.85 15.68 -10.18
CA ALA A 171 -11.64 16.86 -9.90
C ALA A 171 -11.55 17.87 -11.08
N TRP A 172 -10.36 18.02 -11.67
CA TRP A 172 -10.11 18.81 -12.87
C TRP A 172 -10.44 18.10 -14.20
N GLY A 173 -11.15 16.96 -14.16
CA GLY A 173 -11.51 16.19 -15.35
C GLY A 173 -10.33 15.44 -16.00
N LEU A 174 -9.17 15.38 -15.34
CA LEU A 174 -8.03 14.60 -15.78
C LEU A 174 -8.22 13.15 -15.34
N CYS A 175 -8.52 12.26 -16.29
CA CYS A 175 -8.53 10.81 -16.05
C CYS A 175 -7.09 10.29 -15.93
N LEU A 176 -6.49 10.49 -14.76
CA LEU A 176 -5.09 10.12 -14.52
C LEU A 176 -4.91 8.70 -13.93
N ALA A 177 -6.01 7.99 -13.66
CA ALA A 177 -5.95 6.60 -13.26
C ALA A 177 -5.68 5.71 -14.49
N THR A 178 -4.43 5.27 -14.64
CA THR A 178 -4.10 4.13 -15.52
C THR A 178 -4.50 2.85 -14.78
N GLY A 179 -5.48 2.11 -15.33
CA GLY A 179 -6.07 0.92 -14.71
C GLY A 179 -7.24 1.23 -13.78
N GLY A 180 -8.46 1.19 -14.32
CA GLY A 180 -9.71 1.33 -13.56
C GLY A 180 -10.90 1.78 -14.40
N PHE A 181 -12.12 1.72 -13.86
CA PHE A 181 -13.30 2.25 -14.56
C PHE A 181 -13.39 3.77 -14.38
N HIS A 182 -13.51 4.52 -15.48
CA HIS A 182 -13.77 5.96 -15.51
C HIS A 182 -15.06 6.24 -16.30
N VAL A 183 -15.68 7.40 -16.09
CA VAL A 183 -16.90 7.79 -16.80
C VAL A 183 -16.53 8.73 -17.94
N ASP A 184 -16.95 8.42 -19.16
CA ASP A 184 -16.74 9.29 -20.33
C ASP A 184 -17.64 10.54 -20.28
N GLU A 185 -17.42 11.47 -21.22
CA GLU A 185 -18.20 12.72 -21.35
C GLU A 185 -19.71 12.48 -21.53
N ASN A 186 -20.12 11.26 -21.86
CA ASN A 186 -21.53 10.86 -22.06
C ASN A 186 -22.10 10.10 -20.85
N GLY A 187 -21.38 10.06 -19.72
CA GLY A 187 -21.85 9.37 -18.51
C GLY A 187 -21.67 7.84 -18.55
N LYS A 188 -20.92 7.29 -19.49
CA LYS A 188 -20.72 5.83 -19.62
C LYS A 188 -19.42 5.39 -18.95
N ALA A 189 -19.49 4.38 -18.09
CA ALA A 189 -18.32 3.77 -17.48
C ALA A 189 -17.48 2.98 -18.51
N GLN A 190 -16.18 3.22 -18.55
CA GLN A 190 -15.19 2.58 -19.43
C GLN A 190 -13.94 2.21 -18.63
N PHE A 191 -13.28 1.11 -18.96
CA PHE A 191 -12.01 0.73 -18.34
C PHE A 191 -10.85 1.48 -19.00
N GLY A 192 -10.11 2.28 -18.23
CA GLY A 192 -8.90 2.99 -18.66
C GLY A 192 -7.70 2.05 -18.66
N TYR A 193 -6.90 2.11 -19.73
CA TYR A 193 -5.62 1.39 -19.86
C TYR A 193 -4.56 1.97 -18.92
#